data_AF-A0A970DR33-F1
#
_entry.id   AF-A0A970DR33-F1
#
_cell.length_a   1.000
_cell.length_b   1.000
_cell.length_c   1.000
_cell.angle_alpha   90.00
_cell.angle_beta   90.00
_cell.angle_gamma   90.00
#
_symmetry.space_group_name_H-M   'P 1'
#
loop_
_entity.id
_entity.type
_entity.pdbx_description
1 polymer ?
#
loop_
_entity_poly.entity_id
_entity_poly.type
_entity_poly.pdbx_seq_one_letter_code
_entity_poly.pdbx_strand_id
1 'polypeptide(L)'
;DLLRKYNVSLKLDHGAMVPLYFVNKYINSYSLVHITYAPFADIDLYKFGILIREAAEQLNRRAVFIASGDLSHKLKEDGPYSYSPFGEKFDKEFLEKLQEGDVMGIFNMDKETISNAGECGRRSVLMLLGALDGYSFTGKLLSYQGTFGVGYGVMSFNIHSEANSKLIELETMRKQVHNQKLNQKDPYVRLARESLTCYLTLDKKLQHIPEYVTEEMLTRKRGVFVSLKKHGELRGCIGTFLPTTNSIAEEIINNAIEAGVNDPRFSEVREDELLDIDFSVDVLEKPTPAEKTDLDPKKYGVIVSKGYKRGLLLPDLEGVDTVEEQLAIACQKAGIDPRNDYSIEKFEVIRHKEE
;
A
#
# COMPACT_ATOMS: atom_id res chain seq x y z
N ASP A 1 23.49 18.45 9.19
CA ASP A 1 24.28 17.49 8.41
C ASP A 1 23.47 16.55 7.52
N LEU A 2 22.41 15.89 8.02
CA LEU A 2 21.58 14.98 7.21
C LEU A 2 20.98 15.66 5.95
N LEU A 3 20.37 16.85 6.10
CA LEU A 3 19.73 17.58 4.99
C LEU A 3 20.72 18.06 3.92
N ARG A 4 21.94 18.46 4.33
CA ARG A 4 23.02 18.82 3.39
C ARG A 4 23.49 17.60 2.59
N LYS A 5 23.53 16.42 3.19
CA LYS A 5 23.89 15.16 2.52
C LYS A 5 22.93 14.80 1.37
N TYR A 6 21.65 15.17 1.50
CA TYR A 6 20.62 14.89 0.48
C TYR A 6 20.23 16.11 -0.37
N ASN A 7 20.94 17.23 -0.24
CA ASN A 7 20.64 18.49 -0.95
C ASN A 7 19.18 18.97 -0.76
N VAL A 8 18.63 18.82 0.45
CA VAL A 8 17.26 19.23 0.80
C VAL A 8 17.30 20.45 1.73
N SER A 9 16.44 21.44 1.49
CA SER A 9 16.26 22.59 2.38
C SER A 9 15.20 22.30 3.45
N LEU A 10 15.43 22.71 4.70
CA LEU A 10 14.40 22.66 5.74
C LEU A 10 13.28 23.67 5.39
N LYS A 11 12.09 23.17 5.06
CA LYS A 11 10.88 23.97 4.91
C LYS A 11 9.79 23.33 5.75
N LEU A 12 8.96 24.16 6.38
CA LEU A 12 7.72 23.68 6.99
C LEU A 12 6.74 23.36 5.86
N ASP A 13 6.12 22.19 5.92
CA ASP A 13 5.07 21.81 4.99
C ASP A 13 3.74 22.48 5.35
N HIS A 14 2.76 22.37 4.45
CA HIS A 14 1.42 22.92 4.67
C HIS A 14 0.74 22.32 5.90
N GLY A 15 0.96 21.03 6.18
CA GLY A 15 0.41 20.31 7.33
C GLY A 15 0.89 20.89 8.67
N ALA A 16 2.11 21.42 8.73
CA ALA A 16 2.61 22.15 9.88
C ALA A 16 2.17 23.62 9.89
N MET A 17 2.30 24.30 8.74
CA MET A 17 2.08 25.75 8.67
C MET A 17 0.63 26.15 8.95
N VAL A 18 -0.35 25.40 8.45
CA VAL A 18 -1.77 25.76 8.58
C VAL A 18 -2.21 25.75 10.05
N PRO A 19 -2.04 24.68 10.85
CA PRO A 19 -2.38 24.72 12.27
C PRO A 19 -1.59 25.77 13.04
N LEU A 20 -0.28 25.89 12.80
CA LEU A 20 0.57 26.85 13.51
C LEU A 20 0.15 28.30 13.24
N TYR A 21 -0.30 28.62 12.02
CA TYR A 21 -0.83 29.95 11.71
C TYR A 21 -2.00 30.33 12.61
N PHE A 22 -2.92 29.39 12.89
CA PHE A 22 -4.05 29.64 13.78
C PHE A 22 -3.65 29.63 15.26
N VAL A 23 -2.83 28.67 15.70
CA VAL A 23 -2.36 28.58 17.10
C VAL A 23 -1.60 29.84 17.50
N ASN A 24 -0.70 30.34 16.64
CA ASN A 24 0.14 31.51 16.92
C ASN A 24 -0.64 32.82 17.08
N LYS A 25 -1.92 32.87 16.68
CA LYS A 25 -2.79 34.04 16.95
C LYS A 25 -3.21 34.14 18.41
N TYR A 26 -3.16 33.03 19.15
CA TYR A 26 -3.67 32.95 20.53
C TYR A 26 -2.60 32.57 21.54
N ILE A 27 -1.66 31.69 21.16
CA ILE A 27 -0.59 31.20 22.03
C ILE A 27 0.72 31.28 21.27
N ASN A 28 1.70 31.96 21.86
CA ASN A 28 3.02 32.20 21.29
C ASN A 28 4.16 31.74 22.22
N SER A 29 3.83 31.24 23.42
CA SER A 29 4.77 30.66 24.38
C SER A 29 4.59 29.14 24.51
N TYR A 30 5.13 28.38 23.55
CA TYR A 30 5.15 26.92 23.58
C TYR A 30 6.42 26.37 22.91
N SER A 31 6.77 25.13 23.25
CA SER A 31 7.80 24.38 22.54
C SER A 31 7.14 23.52 21.46
N LEU A 32 7.69 23.55 20.25
CA LEU A 32 7.17 22.79 19.12
C LEU A 32 7.98 21.52 18.89
N VAL A 33 7.30 20.39 18.78
CA VAL A 33 7.85 19.16 18.20
C VAL A 33 7.07 18.90 16.92
N HIS A 34 7.73 19.05 15.77
CA HIS A 34 7.14 18.74 14.47
C HIS A 34 7.45 17.29 14.11
N ILE A 35 6.41 16.51 13.79
CA ILE A 35 6.52 15.10 13.46
C ILE A 35 5.84 14.85 12.11
N THR A 36 6.61 14.37 11.15
CA THR A 36 6.08 13.84 9.88
C THR A 36 6.03 12.32 9.99
N TYR A 37 4.89 11.71 9.70
CA TYR A 37 4.77 10.26 9.71
C TYR A 37 5.55 9.62 8.56
N ALA A 38 6.10 8.44 8.81
CA ALA A 38 6.64 7.57 7.77
C ALA A 38 5.50 6.72 7.16
N PRO A 39 5.67 6.15 5.95
CA PRO A 39 4.71 5.21 5.36
C PRO A 39 4.76 3.85 6.09
N PHE A 40 4.31 3.85 7.35
CA PHE A 40 4.19 2.67 8.21
C PHE A 40 2.80 2.08 8.14
N ALA A 41 2.66 0.86 8.68
CA ALA A 41 1.36 0.24 8.90
C ALA A 41 0.49 1.09 9.82
N ASP A 42 -0.82 1.04 9.63
CA ASP A 42 -1.79 1.76 10.47
C ASP A 42 -1.57 1.47 11.97
N ILE A 43 -1.29 0.21 12.32
CA ILE A 43 -1.04 -0.19 13.72
C ILE A 43 0.28 0.35 14.26
N ASP A 44 1.30 0.50 13.42
CA ASP A 44 2.60 1.03 13.83
C ASP A 44 2.52 2.55 14.05
N LEU A 45 1.71 3.25 13.26
CA LEU A 45 1.38 4.66 13.50
C LEU A 45 0.62 4.84 14.83
N TYR A 46 -0.32 3.94 15.13
CA TYR A 46 -1.02 3.94 16.42
C TYR A 46 -0.06 3.70 17.60
N LYS A 47 0.82 2.69 17.49
CA LYS A 47 1.89 2.45 18.49
C LYS A 47 2.80 3.66 18.65
N PHE A 48 3.12 4.35 17.56
CA PHE A 48 3.94 5.55 17.63
C PHE A 48 3.23 6.69 18.39
N GLY A 49 1.92 6.82 18.22
CA GLY A 49 1.08 7.69 19.05
C GLY A 49 1.17 7.41 20.55
N ILE A 50 1.07 6.12 20.93
CA ILE A 50 1.22 5.66 22.32
C ILE A 50 2.58 6.11 22.87
N LEU A 51 3.66 5.87 22.13
CA LEU A 51 5.01 6.28 22.54
C LEU A 51 5.16 7.79 22.70
N ILE A 52 4.48 8.60 21.88
CA ILE A 52 4.49 10.06 22.02
C ILE A 52 3.82 10.47 23.34
N ARG A 53 2.69 9.87 23.69
CA ARG A 53 2.00 10.11 24.97
C ARG A 53 2.92 9.74 26.14
N GLU A 54 3.47 8.52 26.13
CA GLU A 54 4.35 8.02 27.19
C GLU A 54 5.58 8.91 27.38
N ALA A 55 6.18 9.40 26.29
CA ALA A 55 7.30 10.33 26.36
C ALA A 55 6.91 11.67 27.01
N ALA A 56 5.74 12.21 26.68
CA ALA A 56 5.24 13.45 27.29
C ALA A 56 4.97 13.28 28.80
N GLU A 57 4.40 12.14 29.19
CA GLU A 57 4.13 11.76 30.59
C GLU A 57 5.42 11.58 31.39
N GLN A 58 6.39 10.84 30.86
CA GLN A 58 7.71 10.62 31.50
C GLN A 58 8.48 11.94 31.70
N LEU A 59 8.34 12.88 30.77
CA LEU A 59 8.93 14.22 30.87
C LEU A 59 8.09 15.17 31.75
N ASN A 60 6.95 14.72 32.27
CA ASN A 60 5.98 15.50 33.04
C ASN A 60 5.58 16.81 32.32
N ARG A 61 5.25 16.70 31.03
CA ARG A 61 4.88 17.83 30.16
C ARG A 61 3.39 17.81 29.86
N ARG A 62 2.75 18.97 30.02
CA ARG A 62 1.43 19.21 29.41
C ARG A 62 1.63 19.41 27.91
N ALA A 63 1.16 18.46 27.11
CA ALA A 63 1.27 18.49 25.67
C ALA A 63 -0.11 18.65 25.02
N VAL A 64 -0.14 19.26 23.84
CA VAL A 64 -1.29 19.26 22.92
C VAL A 64 -0.82 18.54 21.66
N PHE A 65 -1.55 17.50 21.26
CA PHE A 65 -1.30 16.80 20.01
C PHE A 65 -2.24 17.34 18.94
N ILE A 66 -1.69 17.84 17.85
CA ILE A 66 -2.44 18.25 16.66
C ILE A 66 -2.12 17.29 15.52
N ALA A 67 -3.10 16.47 15.13
CA ALA A 67 -3.06 15.75 13.86
C ALA A 67 -3.57 16.68 12.76
N SER A 68 -2.85 16.74 11.63
CA SER A 68 -3.16 17.65 10.53
C SER A 68 -3.00 16.94 9.20
N GLY A 69 -3.99 17.13 8.34
CA GLY A 69 -4.03 16.65 6.97
C GLY A 69 -5.45 16.79 6.43
N ASP A 70 -5.58 16.70 5.12
CA ASP A 70 -6.87 16.81 4.43
C ASP A 70 -7.62 15.47 4.48
N LEU A 71 -8.95 15.53 4.48
CA LEU A 71 -9.79 14.35 4.30
C LEU A 71 -9.81 13.95 2.81
N SER A 72 -10.94 13.59 2.22
CA SER A 72 -10.99 13.25 0.81
C SER A 72 -10.58 14.42 -0.09
N HIS A 73 -9.84 14.12 -1.14
CA HIS A 73 -9.47 15.07 -2.18
C HIS A 73 -10.46 15.09 -3.37
N LYS A 74 -11.50 14.24 -3.35
CA LYS A 74 -12.27 13.86 -4.54
C LYS A 74 -13.78 14.17 -4.41
N LEU A 75 -14.13 15.26 -3.73
CA LEU A 75 -15.52 15.61 -3.41
C LEU A 75 -16.29 16.27 -4.56
N LYS A 76 -15.62 16.82 -5.59
CA LYS A 76 -16.28 17.53 -6.69
C LYS A 76 -15.57 17.32 -8.03
N GLU A 77 -16.30 17.44 -9.14
CA GLU A 77 -15.75 17.39 -10.50
C GLU A 77 -14.91 18.62 -10.85
N ASP A 78 -15.25 19.79 -10.32
CA ASP A 78 -14.52 21.05 -10.50
C ASP A 78 -13.39 21.25 -9.47
N GLY A 79 -13.11 20.21 -8.66
CA GLY A 79 -12.01 20.18 -7.72
C GLY A 79 -10.64 20.01 -8.37
N PRO A 80 -9.55 20.12 -7.60
CA PRO A 80 -8.19 19.90 -8.10
C PRO A 80 -7.90 18.44 -8.47
N TYR A 81 -8.76 17.50 -8.08
CA TYR A 81 -8.64 16.07 -8.37
C TYR A 81 -9.94 15.52 -8.93
N SER A 82 -9.84 14.40 -9.66
CA SER A 82 -11.01 13.72 -10.23
C SER A 82 -12.01 13.30 -9.15
N TYR A 83 -13.28 13.64 -9.37
CA TYR A 83 -14.38 13.25 -8.51
C TYR A 83 -14.45 11.72 -8.30
N SER A 84 -14.81 11.32 -7.08
CA SER A 84 -15.09 9.94 -6.71
C SER A 84 -16.18 9.91 -5.65
N PRO A 85 -17.24 9.09 -5.82
CA PRO A 85 -18.28 8.95 -4.80
C PRO A 85 -17.74 8.38 -3.47
N PHE A 86 -16.58 7.71 -3.51
CA PHE A 86 -15.88 7.25 -2.31
C PHE A 86 -15.36 8.40 -1.45
N GLY A 87 -15.18 9.59 -2.00
CA GLY A 87 -14.73 10.76 -1.24
C GLY A 87 -15.71 11.18 -0.16
N GLU A 88 -16.97 11.41 -0.54
CA GLU A 88 -18.02 11.75 0.43
C GLU A 88 -18.29 10.62 1.41
N LYS A 89 -18.26 9.37 0.92
CA LYS A 89 -18.42 8.18 1.76
C LYS A 89 -17.33 8.12 2.84
N PHE A 90 -16.07 8.30 2.47
CA PHE A 90 -14.94 8.30 3.40
C PHE A 90 -15.08 9.41 4.44
N ASP A 91 -15.29 10.66 4.01
CA ASP A 91 -15.36 11.80 4.93
C ASP A 91 -16.46 11.61 5.98
N LYS A 92 -17.65 11.18 5.55
CA LYS A 92 -18.77 10.93 6.44
C LYS A 92 -18.45 9.82 7.45
N GLU A 93 -18.05 8.64 6.97
CA GLU A 93 -17.77 7.48 7.81
C GLU A 93 -16.62 7.78 8.79
N PHE A 94 -15.53 8.37 8.31
CA PHE A 94 -14.36 8.70 9.12
C PHE A 94 -14.70 9.71 10.23
N LEU A 95 -15.42 10.79 9.90
CA LEU A 95 -15.83 11.79 10.89
C LEU A 95 -16.82 11.24 11.91
N GLU A 96 -17.81 10.44 11.47
CA GLU A 96 -18.76 9.77 12.37
C GLU A 96 -18.01 8.90 13.39
N LYS A 97 -17.06 8.09 12.92
CA LYS A 97 -16.26 7.22 13.80
C LYS A 97 -15.35 7.99 14.76
N LEU A 98 -14.76 9.10 14.32
CA LEU A 98 -13.99 9.98 15.20
C LEU A 98 -14.86 10.66 16.26
N GLN A 99 -16.10 11.05 15.93
CA GLN A 99 -17.04 11.59 16.91
C GLN A 99 -17.39 10.56 17.99
N GLU A 100 -17.63 9.32 17.57
CA GLU A 100 -17.97 8.19 18.46
C GLU A 100 -16.78 7.72 19.32
N GLY A 101 -15.54 8.08 18.96
CA GLY A 101 -14.34 7.49 19.58
C GLY A 101 -14.12 6.03 19.17
N ASP A 102 -14.68 5.61 18.03
CA ASP A 102 -14.66 4.23 17.54
C ASP A 102 -13.34 3.93 16.79
N VAL A 103 -12.28 3.69 17.55
CA VAL A 103 -10.96 3.33 17.00
C VAL A 103 -11.04 2.08 16.14
N MET A 104 -11.76 1.05 16.59
CA MET A 104 -11.85 -0.22 15.86
C MET A 104 -12.59 -0.05 14.52
N GLY A 105 -13.64 0.76 14.49
CA GLY A 105 -14.34 1.11 13.26
C GLY A 105 -13.45 1.83 12.25
N ILE A 106 -12.56 2.73 12.69
CA ILE A 106 -11.60 3.41 11.80
C ILE A 106 -10.63 2.41 11.15
N PHE A 107 -10.12 1.44 11.92
CA PHE A 107 -9.23 0.40 11.40
C PHE A 107 -9.93 -0.58 10.46
N ASN A 108 -11.24 -0.79 10.64
CA ASN A 108 -12.06 -1.67 9.81
C ASN A 108 -12.69 -0.99 8.59
N MET A 109 -12.45 0.32 8.40
CA MET A 109 -12.96 1.02 7.21
C MET A 109 -12.50 0.32 5.93
N ASP A 110 -13.39 0.31 4.94
CA ASP A 110 -13.16 -0.34 3.67
C ASP A 110 -11.95 0.25 2.91
N LYS A 111 -11.02 -0.61 2.51
CA LYS A 111 -9.76 -0.23 1.85
C LYS A 111 -10.00 0.44 0.50
N GLU A 112 -11.00 -0.03 -0.24
CA GLU A 112 -11.36 0.56 -1.53
C GLU A 112 -11.85 2.00 -1.33
N THR A 113 -12.67 2.24 -0.31
CA THR A 113 -13.14 3.57 0.07
C THR A 113 -11.99 4.49 0.45
N ILE A 114 -11.05 4.05 1.30
CA ILE A 114 -9.88 4.84 1.70
C ILE A 114 -9.02 5.21 0.49
N SER A 115 -8.66 4.22 -0.34
CA SER A 115 -7.82 4.42 -1.52
C SER A 115 -8.49 5.35 -2.54
N ASN A 116 -9.77 5.13 -2.84
CA ASN A 116 -10.50 5.91 -3.82
C ASN A 116 -10.95 7.28 -3.33
N ALA A 117 -10.85 7.58 -2.03
CA ALA A 117 -11.07 8.92 -1.49
C ALA A 117 -9.88 9.86 -1.73
N GLY A 118 -8.68 9.30 -1.96
CA GLY A 118 -7.46 10.08 -2.17
C GLY A 118 -7.04 10.90 -0.96
N GLU A 119 -7.37 10.44 0.25
CA GLU A 119 -7.12 11.15 1.50
C GLU A 119 -5.63 11.17 1.91
N CYS A 120 -5.25 12.13 2.76
CA CYS A 120 -3.91 12.16 3.34
C CYS A 120 -3.88 12.34 4.88
N GLY A 121 -4.99 12.72 5.51
CA GLY A 121 -5.06 13.03 6.93
C GLY A 121 -5.10 11.81 7.86
N ARG A 122 -5.61 10.66 7.39
CA ARG A 122 -5.86 9.46 8.23
C ARG A 122 -4.63 9.03 9.00
N ARG A 123 -3.45 8.99 8.36
CA ARG A 123 -2.20 8.53 9.02
C ARG A 123 -1.81 9.38 10.22
N SER A 124 -1.97 10.70 10.13
CA SER A 124 -1.72 11.61 11.25
C SER A 124 -2.74 11.39 12.38
N VAL A 125 -3.99 11.10 12.02
CA VAL A 125 -5.06 10.81 12.99
C VAL A 125 -4.84 9.47 13.66
N LEU A 126 -4.35 8.44 12.99
CA LEU A 126 -4.01 7.16 13.64
C LEU A 126 -2.97 7.33 14.76
N MET A 127 -1.98 8.20 14.56
CA MET A 127 -1.05 8.57 15.64
C MET A 127 -1.74 9.32 16.78
N LEU A 128 -2.66 10.25 16.48
CA LEU A 128 -3.46 10.92 17.50
C LEU A 128 -4.30 9.93 18.32
N LEU A 129 -4.98 8.98 17.65
CA LEU A 129 -5.76 7.95 18.32
C LEU A 129 -4.88 7.06 19.20
N GLY A 130 -3.66 6.76 18.76
CA GLY A 130 -2.65 6.09 19.58
C GLY A 130 -2.27 6.88 20.83
N ALA A 131 -2.10 8.20 20.71
CA ALA A 131 -1.85 9.06 21.86
C ALA A 131 -3.05 9.15 22.84
N LEU A 132 -4.25 8.82 22.37
CA LEU A 132 -5.47 8.72 23.18
C LEU A 132 -5.74 7.30 23.71
N ASP A 133 -4.93 6.30 23.33
CA ASP A 133 -5.09 4.92 23.78
C ASP A 133 -5.11 4.83 25.31
N GLY A 134 -5.80 3.83 25.87
CA GLY A 134 -5.93 3.70 27.33
C GLY A 134 -6.89 4.72 27.96
N TYR A 135 -7.53 5.57 27.16
CA TYR A 135 -8.61 6.46 27.61
C TYR A 135 -9.85 6.28 26.75
N SER A 136 -11.01 6.52 27.38
CA SER A 136 -12.25 6.77 26.67
C SER A 136 -12.31 8.23 26.23
N PHE A 137 -12.79 8.49 25.03
CA PHE A 137 -12.90 9.84 24.50
C PHE A 137 -14.07 9.95 23.54
N THR A 138 -14.53 11.18 23.32
CA THR A 138 -15.49 11.49 22.24
C THR A 138 -14.98 12.66 21.41
N GLY A 139 -15.22 12.61 20.10
CA GLY A 139 -14.94 13.70 19.20
C GLY A 139 -16.10 14.69 19.17
N LYS A 140 -15.78 15.98 19.14
CA LYS A 140 -16.72 17.06 18.85
C LYS A 140 -16.30 17.73 17.54
N LEU A 141 -17.09 17.51 16.49
CA LEU A 141 -16.89 18.14 15.21
C LEU A 141 -17.23 19.63 15.33
N LEU A 142 -16.23 20.48 15.12
CA LEU A 142 -16.35 21.94 15.20
C LEU A 142 -16.72 22.53 13.84
N SER A 143 -16.21 21.94 12.76
CA SER A 143 -16.52 22.35 11.38
C SER A 143 -16.19 21.22 10.41
N TYR A 144 -16.96 21.14 9.33
CA TYR A 144 -16.63 20.35 8.16
C TYR A 144 -17.03 21.12 6.89
N GLN A 145 -16.12 21.20 5.92
CA GLN A 145 -16.33 21.89 4.64
C GLN A 145 -15.67 21.12 3.48
N GLY A 146 -16.35 21.06 2.33
CA GLY A 146 -15.84 20.47 1.08
C GLY A 146 -15.67 21.47 -0.06
N THR A 147 -15.48 22.76 0.27
CA THR A 147 -15.68 23.89 -0.66
C THR A 147 -14.87 23.76 -1.95
N PHE A 148 -13.61 23.34 -1.85
CA PHE A 148 -12.67 23.25 -2.98
C PHE A 148 -12.56 21.85 -3.58
N GLY A 149 -13.54 20.97 -3.36
CA GLY A 149 -13.43 19.56 -3.77
C GLY A 149 -12.56 18.72 -2.83
N VAL A 150 -11.99 19.35 -1.79
CA VAL A 150 -11.22 18.71 -0.72
C VAL A 150 -11.97 18.87 0.60
N GLY A 151 -12.02 17.81 1.40
CA GLY A 151 -12.65 17.76 2.71
C GLY A 151 -11.77 18.32 3.82
N TYR A 152 -12.31 19.29 4.57
CA TYR A 152 -11.65 19.95 5.69
C TYR A 152 -12.49 19.79 6.95
N GLY A 153 -12.03 18.94 7.88
CA GLY A 153 -12.66 18.73 9.18
C GLY A 153 -11.83 19.34 10.32
N VAL A 154 -12.50 20.00 11.27
CA VAL A 154 -11.88 20.43 12.54
C VAL A 154 -12.58 19.70 13.68
N MET A 155 -11.83 18.86 14.38
CA MET A 155 -12.32 18.01 15.47
C MET A 155 -11.56 18.33 16.76
N SER A 156 -12.27 18.44 17.88
CA SER A 156 -11.67 18.41 19.22
C SER A 156 -12.05 17.14 19.94
N PHE A 157 -11.11 16.52 20.67
CA PHE A 157 -11.36 15.30 21.42
C PHE A 157 -11.46 15.59 22.91
N ASN A 158 -12.54 15.14 23.54
CA ASN A 158 -12.75 15.22 24.97
C ASN A 158 -12.37 13.87 25.59
N ILE A 159 -11.32 13.86 26.40
CA ILE A 159 -10.86 12.68 27.14
C ILE A 159 -11.70 12.57 28.41
N HIS A 160 -12.22 11.37 28.68
CA HIS A 160 -13.07 11.08 29.84
C HIS A 160 -12.28 10.30 30.88
N SER A 161 -12.57 9.02 31.09
CA SER A 161 -11.89 8.15 32.05
C SER A 161 -10.88 7.23 31.37
N GLU A 162 -10.01 6.62 32.17
CA GLU A 162 -9.21 5.46 31.75
C GLU A 162 -10.11 4.38 31.14
N ALA A 163 -9.56 3.69 30.14
CA ALA A 163 -10.20 2.60 29.42
C ALA A 163 -9.16 1.55 29.05
N ASN A 164 -9.63 0.39 28.57
CA ASN A 164 -8.72 -0.62 28.06
C ASN A 164 -8.05 -0.14 26.77
N SER A 165 -6.75 -0.40 26.67
CA SER A 165 -6.00 -0.20 25.42
C SER A 165 -6.64 -0.97 24.28
N LYS A 166 -6.75 -0.33 23.12
CA LYS A 166 -7.20 -0.97 21.87
C LYS A 166 -6.07 -1.68 21.14
N LEU A 167 -4.83 -1.53 21.60
CA LEU A 167 -3.66 -2.11 20.94
C LEU A 167 -3.75 -3.63 20.82
N ILE A 168 -4.15 -4.33 21.88
CA ILE A 168 -4.26 -5.80 21.88
C ILE A 168 -5.35 -6.26 20.90
N GLU A 169 -6.48 -5.54 20.86
CA GLU A 169 -7.58 -5.82 19.91
C GLU A 169 -7.09 -5.64 18.47
N LEU A 170 -6.35 -4.56 18.18
CA LEU A 170 -5.77 -4.27 16.87
C LEU A 170 -4.71 -5.30 16.45
N GLU A 171 -3.82 -5.71 17.36
CA GLU A 171 -2.83 -6.75 17.10
C GLU A 171 -3.48 -8.11 16.84
N THR A 172 -4.56 -8.41 17.57
CA THR A 172 -5.34 -9.63 17.38
C THR A 172 -6.01 -9.64 16.00
N MET A 173 -6.63 -8.52 15.62
CA MET A 173 -7.21 -8.35 14.28
C MET A 173 -6.17 -8.52 13.17
N ARG A 174 -4.99 -7.88 13.30
CA ARG A 174 -3.90 -8.02 12.33
C ARG A 174 -3.48 -9.49 12.16
N LYS A 175 -3.33 -10.23 13.27
CA LYS A 175 -3.01 -11.67 13.25
C LYS A 175 -4.13 -12.51 12.65
N GLN A 176 -5.39 -12.17 12.91
CA GLN A 176 -6.54 -12.87 12.32
C GLN A 176 -6.57 -12.73 10.79
N VAL A 177 -6.38 -11.52 10.28
CA VAL A 177 -6.28 -11.27 8.83
C VAL A 177 -5.13 -12.05 8.21
N HIS A 178 -3.95 -12.06 8.85
CA HIS A 178 -2.83 -12.87 8.39
C HIS A 178 -3.15 -14.38 8.37
N ASN A 179 -3.78 -14.90 9.44
CA ASN A 179 -4.18 -16.31 9.51
C ASN A 179 -5.22 -16.67 8.44
N GLN A 180 -6.09 -15.75 8.04
CA GLN A 180 -7.00 -15.96 6.91
C GLN A 180 -6.21 -16.10 5.60
N LYS A 181 -5.21 -15.25 5.37
CA LYS A 181 -4.32 -15.34 4.19
C LYS A 181 -3.52 -16.65 4.16
N LEU A 182 -3.07 -17.14 5.32
CA LEU A 182 -2.41 -18.45 5.41
C LEU A 182 -3.33 -19.62 5.02
N ASN A 183 -4.64 -19.45 5.22
CA ASN A 183 -5.65 -20.44 4.86
C ASN A 183 -6.29 -20.19 3.49
N GLN A 184 -5.64 -19.39 2.63
CA GLN A 184 -6.11 -19.12 1.28
C GLN A 184 -6.26 -20.43 0.50
N LYS A 185 -7.41 -20.58 -0.18
CA LYS A 185 -7.77 -21.77 -0.95
C LYS A 185 -7.12 -21.81 -2.32
N ASP A 186 -6.79 -20.64 -2.87
CA ASP A 186 -6.10 -20.56 -4.16
C ASP A 186 -4.67 -21.11 -4.04
N PRO A 187 -4.36 -22.24 -4.72
CA PRO A 187 -3.08 -22.93 -4.57
C PRO A 187 -1.90 -22.12 -5.11
N TYR A 188 -2.11 -21.16 -6.01
CA TYR A 188 -1.04 -20.38 -6.63
C TYR A 188 -0.44 -19.39 -5.64
N VAL A 189 -1.29 -18.55 -5.03
CA VAL A 189 -0.86 -17.57 -4.01
C VAL A 189 -0.44 -18.25 -2.71
N ARG A 190 -1.10 -19.35 -2.33
CA ARG A 190 -0.70 -20.15 -1.17
C ARG A 190 0.72 -20.68 -1.33
N LEU A 191 1.04 -21.27 -2.49
CA LEU A 191 2.39 -21.77 -2.78
C LEU A 191 3.43 -20.63 -2.76
N ALA A 192 3.11 -19.46 -3.34
CA ALA A 192 4.00 -18.31 -3.31
C ALA A 192 4.32 -17.86 -1.87
N ARG A 193 3.28 -17.74 -1.03
CA ARG A 193 3.44 -17.37 0.38
C ARG A 193 4.24 -18.40 1.16
N GLU A 194 3.89 -19.68 1.05
CA GLU A 194 4.61 -20.77 1.74
C GLU A 194 6.08 -20.81 1.31
N SER A 195 6.37 -20.54 0.04
CA SER A 195 7.74 -20.51 -0.51
C SER A 195 8.59 -19.41 0.11
N LEU A 196 8.11 -18.16 0.10
CA LEU A 196 8.85 -17.04 0.71
C LEU A 196 8.93 -17.19 2.23
N THR A 197 7.85 -17.63 2.89
CA THR A 197 7.84 -17.88 4.34
C THR A 197 8.88 -18.92 4.73
N CYS A 198 8.93 -20.05 4.03
CA CYS A 198 9.90 -21.12 4.27
C CYS A 198 11.34 -20.60 4.11
N TYR A 199 11.59 -19.82 3.06
CA TYR A 199 12.91 -19.24 2.83
C TYR A 199 13.32 -18.27 3.95
N LEU A 200 12.46 -17.33 4.33
CA LEU A 200 12.78 -16.33 5.36
C LEU A 200 12.94 -16.95 6.76
N THR A 201 12.23 -18.04 7.06
CA THR A 201 12.25 -18.70 8.37
C THR A 201 13.35 -19.75 8.51
N LEU A 202 13.66 -20.48 7.44
CA LEU A 202 14.56 -21.64 7.47
C LEU A 202 15.83 -21.45 6.64
N ASP A 203 15.96 -20.34 5.92
CA ASP A 203 17.02 -20.07 4.93
C ASP A 203 17.14 -21.18 3.87
N LYS A 204 15.99 -21.77 3.49
CA LYS A 204 15.91 -22.90 2.56
C LYS A 204 14.67 -22.81 1.68
N LYS A 205 14.81 -23.27 0.43
CA LYS A 205 13.66 -23.48 -0.46
C LYS A 205 12.80 -24.64 0.03
N LEU A 206 11.52 -24.64 -0.35
CA LEU A 206 10.65 -25.80 -0.17
C LEU A 206 11.29 -27.04 -0.81
N GLN A 207 11.44 -28.11 -0.02
CA GLN A 207 12.07 -29.35 -0.47
C GLN A 207 11.13 -30.24 -1.28
N HIS A 208 9.82 -30.11 -1.01
CA HIS A 208 8.76 -30.91 -1.63
C HIS A 208 7.62 -30.00 -2.05
N ILE A 209 7.02 -30.29 -3.20
CA ILE A 209 5.82 -29.58 -3.66
C ILE A 209 4.64 -30.07 -2.81
N PRO A 210 3.88 -29.17 -2.16
CA PRO A 210 2.74 -29.56 -1.33
C PRO A 210 1.64 -30.31 -2.11
N GLU A 211 0.94 -31.23 -1.46
CA GLU A 211 -0.10 -32.07 -2.10
C GLU A 211 -1.30 -31.30 -2.65
N TYR A 212 -1.56 -30.09 -2.16
CA TYR A 212 -2.66 -29.26 -2.65
C TYR A 212 -2.38 -28.63 -4.03
N VAL A 213 -1.12 -28.66 -4.48
CA VAL A 213 -0.73 -28.11 -5.79
C VAL A 213 -1.34 -28.94 -6.90
N THR A 214 -1.99 -28.28 -7.85
CA THR A 214 -2.78 -28.95 -8.88
C THR A 214 -1.92 -29.64 -9.95
N GLU A 215 -2.49 -30.62 -10.65
CA GLU A 215 -1.81 -31.28 -11.78
C GLU A 215 -1.41 -30.28 -12.88
N GLU A 216 -2.23 -29.26 -13.10
CA GLU A 216 -1.92 -28.18 -14.04
C GLU A 216 -0.62 -27.45 -13.66
N MET A 217 -0.48 -27.08 -12.39
CA MET A 217 0.70 -26.39 -11.88
C MET A 217 1.97 -27.24 -11.98
N LEU A 218 1.83 -28.57 -11.91
CA LEU A 218 2.93 -29.54 -11.99
C LEU A 218 3.37 -29.84 -13.43
N THR A 219 2.46 -29.79 -14.39
CA THR A 219 2.69 -30.31 -15.74
C THR A 219 2.85 -29.22 -16.80
N ARG A 220 2.14 -28.09 -16.65
CA ARG A 220 2.24 -26.99 -17.62
C ARG A 220 3.48 -26.14 -17.35
N LYS A 221 4.11 -25.68 -18.44
CA LYS A 221 5.21 -24.72 -18.44
C LYS A 221 4.69 -23.36 -18.91
N ARG A 222 4.74 -22.37 -18.02
CA ARG A 222 4.37 -20.97 -18.30
C ARG A 222 5.36 -20.02 -17.62
N GLY A 223 5.45 -18.80 -18.14
CA GLY A 223 6.07 -17.71 -17.39
C GLY A 223 5.18 -17.31 -16.23
N VAL A 224 5.78 -16.90 -15.11
CA VAL A 224 5.03 -16.50 -13.90
C VAL A 224 5.65 -15.25 -13.32
N PHE A 225 4.83 -14.31 -12.88
CA PHE A 225 5.25 -13.19 -12.04
C PHE A 225 4.64 -13.33 -10.65
N VAL A 226 5.47 -13.16 -9.62
CA VAL A 226 5.00 -13.04 -8.23
C VAL A 226 5.21 -11.60 -7.79
N SER A 227 4.15 -10.97 -7.33
CA SER A 227 4.19 -9.60 -6.81
C SER A 227 3.79 -9.59 -5.34
N LEU A 228 4.60 -8.91 -4.53
CA LEU A 228 4.40 -8.64 -3.11
C LEU A 228 3.95 -7.21 -2.96
N LYS A 229 2.84 -6.98 -2.25
CA LYS A 229 2.38 -5.64 -1.89
C LYS A 229 2.31 -5.51 -0.38
N LYS A 230 2.83 -4.41 0.17
CA LYS A 230 2.74 -4.12 1.61
C LYS A 230 1.92 -2.85 1.80
N HIS A 231 0.81 -2.95 2.51
CA HIS A 231 -0.17 -1.85 2.66
C HIS A 231 -0.63 -1.26 1.32
N GLY A 232 -0.85 -2.11 0.31
CA GLY A 232 -1.26 -1.71 -1.04
C GLY A 232 -0.11 -1.30 -1.98
N GLU A 233 1.05 -0.93 -1.43
CA GLU A 233 2.22 -0.48 -2.19
C GLU A 233 3.10 -1.65 -2.63
N LEU A 234 3.75 -1.52 -3.79
CA LEU A 234 4.65 -2.57 -4.30
C LEU A 234 5.87 -2.74 -3.37
N ARG A 235 6.10 -3.97 -2.90
CA ARG A 235 7.21 -4.36 -2.00
C ARG A 235 8.24 -5.28 -2.66
N GLY A 236 7.88 -5.88 -3.79
CA GLY A 236 8.73 -6.73 -4.61
C GLY A 236 7.93 -7.30 -5.78
N CYS A 237 8.55 -7.47 -6.95
CA CYS A 237 7.92 -8.15 -8.08
C CYS A 237 8.99 -8.70 -9.01
N ILE A 238 9.03 -10.03 -9.11
CA ILE A 238 9.93 -10.77 -10.00
C ILE A 238 9.13 -11.81 -10.75
N GLY A 239 9.54 -12.06 -11.98
CA GLY A 239 8.95 -13.09 -12.80
C GLY A 239 9.70 -13.38 -14.07
N THR A 240 9.25 -14.44 -14.73
CA THR A 240 9.77 -14.92 -16.01
C THR A 240 8.67 -14.81 -17.06
N PHE A 241 9.01 -14.28 -18.23
CA PHE A 241 8.03 -14.10 -19.31
C PHE A 241 7.83 -15.37 -20.15
N LEU A 242 8.85 -16.22 -20.21
CA LEU A 242 8.79 -17.59 -20.73
C LEU A 242 9.19 -18.54 -19.60
N PRO A 243 8.67 -19.79 -19.60
CA PRO A 243 9.05 -20.76 -18.60
C PRO A 243 10.56 -21.03 -18.63
N THR A 244 11.21 -20.85 -17.50
CA THR A 244 12.61 -21.17 -17.24
C THR A 244 12.77 -22.44 -16.41
N THR A 245 11.70 -22.89 -15.76
CA THR A 245 11.63 -24.14 -14.99
C THR A 245 10.76 -25.20 -15.68
N ASN A 246 10.57 -26.35 -15.03
CA ASN A 246 9.82 -27.46 -15.60
C ASN A 246 8.31 -27.39 -15.35
N SER A 247 7.85 -26.47 -14.50
CA SER A 247 6.44 -26.37 -14.12
C SER A 247 6.09 -24.98 -13.60
N ILE A 248 4.80 -24.62 -13.63
CA ILE A 248 4.30 -23.38 -13.01
C ILE A 248 4.63 -23.37 -11.51
N ALA A 249 4.51 -24.51 -10.81
CA ALA A 249 4.82 -24.62 -9.40
C ALA A 249 6.28 -24.25 -9.10
N GLU A 250 7.23 -24.76 -9.88
CA GLU A 250 8.65 -24.42 -9.74
C GLU A 250 8.93 -22.94 -10.05
N GLU A 251 8.26 -22.37 -11.06
CA GLU A 251 8.35 -20.93 -11.33
C GLU A 251 7.84 -20.10 -10.13
N ILE A 252 6.68 -20.45 -9.57
CA ILE A 252 6.10 -19.74 -8.41
C ILE A 252 7.07 -19.77 -7.22
N ILE A 253 7.60 -20.95 -6.88
CA ILE A 253 8.52 -21.11 -5.75
C ILE A 253 9.76 -20.20 -5.92
N ASN A 254 10.37 -20.24 -7.11
CA ASN A 254 11.56 -19.43 -7.38
C ASN A 254 11.24 -17.94 -7.39
N ASN A 255 10.23 -17.52 -8.15
CA ASN A 255 9.91 -16.10 -8.30
C ASN A 255 9.38 -15.46 -7.02
N ALA A 256 8.70 -16.22 -6.14
CA ALA A 256 8.29 -15.71 -4.83
C ALA A 256 9.47 -15.38 -3.92
N ILE A 257 10.50 -16.23 -3.92
CA ILE A 257 11.74 -15.99 -3.16
C ILE A 257 12.50 -14.80 -3.77
N GLU A 258 12.69 -14.80 -5.08
CA GLU A 258 13.39 -13.70 -5.75
C GLU A 258 12.67 -12.36 -5.55
N ALA A 259 11.33 -12.32 -5.61
CA ALA A 259 10.56 -11.12 -5.34
C ALA A 259 10.72 -10.59 -3.92
N GLY A 260 10.93 -11.47 -2.93
CA GLY A 260 11.14 -11.09 -1.54
C GLY A 260 12.59 -10.72 -1.21
N VAL A 261 13.57 -11.32 -1.89
CA VAL A 261 14.98 -11.29 -1.47
C VAL A 261 15.88 -10.54 -2.43
N ASN A 262 15.63 -10.64 -3.74
CA ASN A 262 16.57 -10.23 -4.78
C ASN A 262 16.00 -9.17 -5.75
N ASP A 263 14.84 -8.58 -5.48
CA ASP A 263 14.35 -7.45 -6.27
C ASP A 263 15.25 -6.23 -6.04
N PRO A 264 16.02 -5.75 -7.04
CA PRO A 264 17.05 -4.74 -6.85
C PRO A 264 16.51 -3.34 -6.48
N ARG A 265 15.18 -3.15 -6.57
CA ARG A 265 14.51 -1.91 -6.21
C ARG A 265 14.24 -1.79 -4.71
N PHE A 266 14.28 -2.91 -3.99
CA PHE A 266 13.88 -2.99 -2.58
C PHE A 266 14.95 -3.71 -1.76
N SER A 267 15.00 -3.42 -0.46
CA SER A 267 15.73 -4.28 0.47
C SER A 267 15.01 -5.61 0.65
N GLU A 268 15.72 -6.65 1.06
CA GLU A 268 15.14 -7.95 1.42
C GLU A 268 13.95 -7.78 2.38
N VAL A 269 12.91 -8.59 2.16
CA VAL A 269 11.72 -8.69 3.01
C VAL A 269 12.09 -9.34 4.32
N ARG A 270 11.74 -8.71 5.45
CA ARG A 270 11.91 -9.34 6.76
C ARG A 270 10.75 -10.27 7.08
N GLU A 271 11.00 -11.28 7.91
CA GLU A 271 9.98 -12.22 8.38
C GLU A 271 8.77 -11.52 9.00
N ASP A 272 8.97 -10.47 9.81
CA ASP A 272 7.87 -9.76 10.45
C ASP A 272 7.02 -8.93 9.47
N GLU A 273 7.52 -8.64 8.26
CA GLU A 273 6.74 -7.99 7.21
C GLU A 273 5.72 -8.94 6.56
N LEU A 274 5.88 -10.26 6.68
CA LEU A 274 4.97 -11.25 6.07
C LEU A 274 3.52 -11.13 6.58
N LEU A 275 3.34 -10.56 7.78
CA LEU A 275 2.03 -10.26 8.35
C LEU A 275 1.24 -9.26 7.52
N ASP A 276 1.94 -8.34 6.84
CA ASP A 276 1.33 -7.22 6.12
C ASP A 276 1.45 -7.31 4.60
N ILE A 277 2.18 -8.31 4.11
CA ILE A 277 2.36 -8.53 2.67
C ILE A 277 1.16 -9.28 2.10
N ASP A 278 0.62 -8.76 1.01
CA ASP A 278 -0.34 -9.39 0.11
C ASP A 278 0.43 -10.00 -1.08
N PHE A 279 0.13 -11.25 -1.42
CA PHE A 279 0.70 -11.95 -2.57
C PHE A 279 -0.25 -11.91 -3.76
N SER A 280 0.32 -11.79 -4.95
CA SER A 280 -0.37 -12.05 -6.21
C SER A 280 0.54 -12.80 -7.16
N VAL A 281 -0.06 -13.72 -7.93
CA VAL A 281 0.62 -14.57 -8.89
C VAL A 281 -0.05 -14.41 -10.26
N ASP A 282 0.73 -13.95 -11.23
CA ASP A 282 0.32 -13.75 -12.60
C ASP A 282 0.92 -14.88 -13.45
N VAL A 283 0.08 -15.80 -13.95
CA VAL A 283 0.49 -16.87 -14.86
C VAL A 283 0.27 -16.40 -16.29
N LEU A 284 1.36 -16.31 -17.07
CA LEU A 284 1.34 -15.76 -18.41
C LEU A 284 0.98 -16.84 -19.41
N GLU A 285 0.00 -16.57 -20.27
CA GLU A 285 -0.23 -17.40 -21.45
C GLU A 285 0.83 -17.17 -22.53
N LYS A 286 0.92 -18.09 -23.49
CA LYS A 286 1.94 -18.03 -24.54
C LYS A 286 1.77 -16.74 -25.36
N PRO A 287 2.81 -15.90 -25.49
CA PRO A 287 2.74 -14.70 -26.31
C PRO A 287 2.48 -15.02 -27.78
N THR A 288 1.72 -14.14 -28.45
CA THR A 288 1.44 -14.20 -29.88
C THR A 288 1.77 -12.87 -30.54
N PRO A 289 2.26 -12.86 -31.79
CA PRO A 289 2.49 -11.61 -32.53
C PRO A 289 1.24 -10.74 -32.59
N ALA A 290 1.40 -9.43 -32.48
CA ALA A 290 0.29 -8.47 -32.48
C ALA A 290 0.68 -7.15 -33.15
N GLU A 291 -0.32 -6.44 -33.64
CA GLU A 291 -0.21 -5.04 -34.04
C GLU A 291 -0.79 -4.12 -32.96
N LYS A 292 -0.52 -2.80 -33.04
CA LYS A 292 -1.02 -1.82 -32.06
C LYS A 292 -2.55 -1.84 -31.93
N THR A 293 -3.25 -2.09 -33.04
CA THR A 293 -4.72 -2.17 -33.11
C THR A 293 -5.30 -3.38 -32.39
N ASP A 294 -4.47 -4.39 -32.08
CA ASP A 294 -4.90 -5.63 -31.42
C ASP A 294 -4.77 -5.57 -29.89
N LEU A 295 -4.30 -4.44 -29.36
CA LEU A 295 -3.95 -4.25 -27.96
C LEU A 295 -5.07 -3.58 -27.17
N ASP A 296 -5.20 -4.01 -25.93
CA ASP A 296 -6.07 -3.44 -24.92
C ASP A 296 -5.27 -3.48 -23.60
N PRO A 297 -4.87 -2.34 -23.03
CA PRO A 297 -4.05 -2.30 -21.81
C PRO A 297 -4.69 -2.99 -20.61
N LYS A 298 -6.02 -3.10 -20.56
CA LYS A 298 -6.74 -3.79 -19.48
C LYS A 298 -6.72 -5.30 -19.65
N LYS A 299 -6.62 -5.79 -20.88
CA LYS A 299 -6.72 -7.23 -21.19
C LYS A 299 -5.37 -7.88 -21.47
N TYR A 300 -4.50 -7.21 -22.21
CA TYR A 300 -3.30 -7.79 -22.79
C TYR A 300 -2.04 -7.19 -22.19
N GLY A 301 -1.13 -8.06 -21.76
CA GLY A 301 0.27 -7.69 -21.55
C GLY A 301 0.99 -7.60 -22.89
N VAL A 302 2.09 -6.85 -22.92
CA VAL A 302 2.86 -6.60 -24.14
C VAL A 302 4.33 -6.97 -23.95
N ILE A 303 4.91 -7.54 -25.00
CA ILE A 303 6.35 -7.75 -25.13
C ILE A 303 6.81 -6.98 -26.37
N VAL A 304 7.76 -6.07 -26.18
CA VAL A 304 8.43 -5.37 -27.29
C VAL A 304 9.82 -5.96 -27.48
N SER A 305 10.20 -6.24 -28.73
CA SER A 305 11.52 -6.81 -29.05
C SER A 305 12.20 -6.06 -30.19
N LYS A 306 13.51 -5.77 -30.03
CA LYS A 306 14.38 -5.26 -31.10
C LYS A 306 15.79 -5.85 -30.96
N GLY A 307 16.14 -6.80 -31.83
CA GLY A 307 17.38 -7.56 -31.70
C GLY A 307 17.41 -8.34 -30.38
N TYR A 308 18.42 -8.11 -29.54
CA TYR A 308 18.54 -8.72 -28.20
C TYR A 308 17.77 -7.96 -27.10
N LYS A 309 17.27 -6.75 -27.39
CA LYS A 309 16.53 -5.95 -26.41
C LYS A 309 15.09 -6.42 -26.34
N ARG A 310 14.60 -6.66 -25.13
CA ARG A 310 13.22 -7.06 -24.87
C ARG A 310 12.71 -6.38 -23.60
N GLY A 311 11.46 -5.93 -23.64
CA GLY A 311 10.77 -5.37 -22.48
C GLY A 311 9.37 -5.93 -22.40
N LEU A 312 8.91 -6.17 -21.17
CA LEU A 312 7.59 -6.70 -20.88
C LEU A 312 6.83 -5.73 -19.98
N LEU A 313 5.53 -5.60 -20.24
CA LEU A 313 4.58 -4.98 -19.31
C LEU A 313 3.35 -5.87 -19.15
N LEU A 314 2.95 -6.10 -17.90
CA LEU A 314 1.74 -6.85 -17.56
C LEU A 314 0.47 -6.03 -17.89
N PRO A 315 -0.69 -6.69 -18.10
CA PRO A 315 -1.97 -6.00 -18.26
C PRO A 315 -2.48 -5.41 -16.95
N ASP A 316 -3.48 -4.53 -17.08
CA ASP A 316 -4.29 -3.97 -16.00
C ASP A 316 -3.42 -3.38 -14.88
N LEU A 317 -2.56 -2.44 -15.26
CA LEU A 317 -1.74 -1.67 -14.34
C LEU A 317 -2.38 -0.30 -14.11
N GLU A 318 -2.38 0.13 -12.86
CA GLU A 318 -2.89 1.45 -12.48
C GLU A 318 -2.07 2.56 -13.15
N GLY A 319 -2.76 3.54 -13.76
CA GLY A 319 -2.14 4.65 -14.49
C GLY A 319 -1.60 4.31 -15.89
N VAL A 320 -1.93 3.14 -16.44
CA VAL A 320 -1.61 2.75 -17.83
C VAL A 320 -2.91 2.49 -18.58
N ASP A 321 -3.51 3.54 -19.12
CA ASP A 321 -4.86 3.49 -19.69
C ASP A 321 -4.84 3.49 -21.23
N THR A 322 -3.71 3.82 -21.86
CA THR A 322 -3.57 3.85 -23.32
C THR A 322 -2.54 2.84 -23.84
N VAL A 323 -2.75 2.38 -25.08
CA VAL A 323 -1.82 1.47 -25.78
C VAL A 323 -0.46 2.15 -25.98
N GLU A 324 -0.46 3.45 -26.26
CA GLU A 324 0.73 4.27 -26.44
C GLU A 324 1.58 4.31 -25.17
N GLU A 325 0.97 4.56 -24.02
CA GLU A 325 1.64 4.54 -22.71
C GLU A 325 2.19 3.14 -22.41
N GLN A 326 1.37 2.11 -22.63
CA GLN A 326 1.76 0.72 -22.38
C GLN A 326 3.02 0.33 -23.17
N LEU A 327 3.04 0.63 -24.47
CA LEU A 327 4.18 0.35 -25.34
C LEU A 327 5.40 1.23 -25.01
N ALA A 328 5.19 2.49 -24.65
CA ALA A 328 6.27 3.41 -24.27
C ALA A 328 7.00 2.90 -23.02
N ILE A 329 6.27 2.48 -21.99
CA ILE A 329 6.83 1.90 -20.76
C ILE A 329 7.57 0.60 -21.07
N ALA A 330 7.00 -0.29 -21.89
CA ALA A 330 7.66 -1.52 -22.30
C ALA A 330 8.98 -1.26 -23.06
N CYS A 331 8.99 -0.27 -23.97
CA CYS A 331 10.19 0.16 -24.68
C CYS A 331 11.24 0.75 -23.74
N GLN A 332 10.82 1.58 -22.79
CA GLN A 332 11.71 2.15 -21.78
C GLN A 332 12.40 1.05 -20.96
N LYS A 333 11.64 0.04 -20.49
CA LYS A 333 12.19 -1.13 -19.78
C LYS A 333 13.20 -1.92 -20.63
N ALA A 334 12.97 -1.99 -21.95
CA ALA A 334 13.85 -2.66 -22.89
C ALA A 334 15.08 -1.82 -23.31
N GLY A 335 15.10 -0.52 -23.00
CA GLY A 335 16.05 0.44 -23.57
C GLY A 335 15.90 0.59 -25.10
N ILE A 336 14.67 0.53 -25.61
CA ILE A 336 14.31 0.72 -27.02
C ILE A 336 13.74 2.13 -27.21
N ASP A 337 14.16 2.85 -28.24
CA ASP A 337 13.53 4.12 -28.64
C ASP A 337 12.18 3.82 -29.31
N PRO A 338 11.04 4.33 -28.80
CA PRO A 338 9.70 4.02 -29.31
C PRO A 338 9.43 4.53 -30.73
N ARG A 339 10.29 5.38 -31.30
CA ARG A 339 10.19 5.87 -32.69
C ARG A 339 10.80 4.92 -33.72
N ASN A 340 11.54 3.93 -33.26
CA ASN A 340 12.16 2.95 -34.13
C ASN A 340 11.22 1.77 -34.43
N ASP A 341 11.56 0.96 -35.44
CA ASP A 341 10.90 -0.33 -35.64
C ASP A 341 11.25 -1.33 -34.53
N TYR A 342 10.22 -2.01 -34.01
CA TYR A 342 10.28 -3.12 -33.06
C TYR A 342 9.09 -4.06 -33.31
N SER A 343 9.23 -5.33 -32.93
CA SER A 343 8.11 -6.28 -32.98
C SER A 343 7.32 -6.24 -31.68
N ILE A 344 6.02 -6.52 -31.77
CA ILE A 344 5.09 -6.57 -30.64
C ILE A 344 4.52 -7.99 -30.55
N GLU A 345 4.52 -8.53 -29.34
CA GLU A 345 3.75 -9.71 -28.98
C GLU A 345 2.79 -9.34 -27.84
N LYS A 346 1.60 -9.93 -27.85
CA LYS A 346 0.62 -9.81 -26.77
C LYS A 346 0.43 -11.13 -26.04
N PHE A 347 0.05 -11.06 -24.78
CA PHE A 347 -0.29 -12.23 -23.98
C PHE A 347 -1.40 -11.89 -22.97
N GLU A 348 -2.16 -12.91 -22.56
CA GLU A 348 -3.12 -12.81 -21.47
C GLU A 348 -2.49 -13.33 -20.17
N VAL A 349 -3.03 -12.90 -19.04
CA VAL A 349 -2.58 -13.31 -17.71
C VAL A 349 -3.76 -13.85 -16.94
N ILE A 350 -3.56 -15.01 -16.29
CA ILE A 350 -4.46 -15.49 -15.25
C ILE A 350 -3.88 -14.99 -13.93
N ARG A 351 -4.59 -14.04 -13.30
CA ARG A 351 -4.16 -13.34 -12.08
C ARG A 351 -4.83 -13.93 -10.85
N HIS A 352 -4.01 -14.45 -9.96
CA HIS A 352 -4.40 -14.96 -8.64
C HIS A 352 -4.01 -13.93 -7.58
N LYS A 353 -4.92 -13.57 -6.67
CA LYS A 353 -4.65 -12.61 -5.58
C LYS A 353 -5.13 -13.18 -4.26
N GLU A 354 -4.50 -12.75 -3.18
CA GLU A 354 -5.08 -12.92 -1.86
C GLU A 354 -6.29 -11.99 -1.68
N GLU A 355 -7.31 -12.50 -0.99
CA GLU A 355 -8.53 -11.78 -0.64
C GLU A 355 -8.39 -11.10 0.73
#